data_AF-A0A7C1SL03-F1
#
_entry.id   AF-A0A7C1SL03-F1
#
_cell.length_a   1.000
_cell.length_b   1.000
_cell.length_c   1.000
_cell.angle_alpha   90.00
_cell.angle_beta   90.00
_cell.angle_gamma   90.00
#
_symmetry.space_group_name_H-M   'P 1'
#
loop_
_entity.id
_entity.type
_entity.pdbx_description
1 polymer ?
#
loop_
_entity_poly.entity_id
_entity_poly.type
_entity_poly.pdbx_seq_one_letter_code
_entity_poly.pdbx_strand_id
1 'polypeptide(L)'
;MPGPALPYGKKNPFPLKKTKSAYRIGQTLYERWTSRGANVCLAVLNMKNKPICIKAVLFDFDGTLTQPGALDFGVIRAAIDCPKNRPILEFIKTLETKQQQEDALAVLEHFEAEAASKSKPNPGAEELIRYLRATGVPIGIITRNSLQSVKQALNNFQHTGLEDFELVVTRDDPVAPKPNPEGILLAARKFGVDAAHLLVVGDFIYDIQAGNGAGAVTVLLHNPVGTPSPDCKSDYTIFRLEELKRIVRLARPLPSGKLPNDLLAEFIEIFLFDDPSVLIHPGIGEDTAAINVEKEEVLVLKSDPITFTTDSIGHYAVLINANDIATSGATPRWFLTTLLFPCNVTALEIRQVMHELKTACQQWGISLCGGHTEITDAVTRPVVTGMLVGTVSKTNLIEKRNIKTGDRVLLTKSVAVEGTAIIAGEMGDRLRGLGLKDGEIDRCRAFRSKIGIIDEAQIAGRSPGVSAMHDVTEGGLATALEELSISGRHKIRINMDNIPIYPETEKICQMLDIEPLGLIGSGSLLICCREKISKKLMAGIIKAGIDVACIGEVMEKGAGIEAVSRGKPAKWPKFEVDEIARLFSLEKARPYAVKL
;
A
#
# COMPACT_ATOMS: atom_id res chain seq x y z
N MET A 1 -19.95 -6.56 65.86
CA MET A 1 -19.38 -5.29 66.35
C MET A 1 -18.08 -5.06 65.60
N PRO A 2 -17.98 -4.05 64.72
CA PRO A 2 -16.74 -3.72 64.06
C PRO A 2 -15.97 -2.66 64.86
N GLY A 3 -14.65 -2.80 64.89
CA GLY A 3 -13.71 -1.76 65.29
C GLY A 3 -12.29 -2.16 64.85
N PRO A 4 -11.32 -1.23 64.83
CA PRO A 4 -11.38 0.15 64.36
C PRO A 4 -10.51 0.35 63.09
N ALA A 5 -10.75 1.47 62.41
CA ALA A 5 -10.09 1.87 61.17
C ALA A 5 -8.60 2.22 61.34
N LEU A 6 -7.79 1.85 60.34
CA LEU A 6 -6.46 2.42 60.09
C LEU A 6 -6.51 3.33 58.84
N PRO A 7 -5.77 4.46 58.81
CA PRO A 7 -5.96 5.50 57.81
C PRO A 7 -5.23 5.20 56.50
N TYR A 8 -5.97 5.23 55.38
CA TYR A 8 -5.41 5.25 54.03
C TYR A 8 -4.72 6.59 53.76
N GLY A 9 -3.40 6.63 53.86
CA GLY A 9 -2.57 7.67 53.26
C GLY A 9 -2.21 7.31 51.81
N LYS A 10 -3.11 7.57 50.84
CA LYS A 10 -2.73 7.60 49.42
C LYS A 10 -2.28 9.02 49.05
N LYS A 11 -0.97 9.23 48.89
CA LYS A 11 -0.44 10.33 48.07
C LYS A 11 -0.37 9.83 46.62
N ASN A 12 -1.25 10.37 45.79
CA ASN A 12 -1.21 10.24 44.34
C ASN A 12 -0.06 11.12 43.80
N PRO A 13 0.95 10.60 43.08
CA PRO A 13 2.10 11.41 42.66
C PRO A 13 1.84 12.29 41.42
N PHE A 14 0.63 12.29 40.85
CA PHE A 14 0.29 13.14 39.70
C PHE A 14 -0.95 14.02 39.97
N PRO A 15 -0.78 15.32 40.21
CA PRO A 15 -1.92 16.24 40.24
C PRO A 15 -2.34 16.59 38.80
N LEU A 16 -3.40 15.94 38.31
CA LEU A 16 -4.12 16.39 37.11
C LEU A 16 -4.78 17.74 37.41
N LYS A 17 -4.14 18.84 36.97
CA LYS A 17 -4.77 20.16 36.93
C LYS A 17 -5.92 20.12 35.91
N LYS A 18 -7.17 20.19 36.39
CA LYS A 18 -8.33 20.49 35.55
C LYS A 18 -8.23 21.93 35.06
N THR A 19 -7.85 22.14 33.81
CA THR A 19 -8.01 23.44 33.12
C THR A 19 -9.16 23.35 32.11
N LYS A 20 -10.12 24.25 32.27
CA LYS A 20 -11.17 24.53 31.28
C LYS A 20 -10.51 25.07 30.01
N SER A 21 -10.07 24.20 29.11
CA SER A 21 -9.44 24.58 27.83
C SER A 21 -9.73 23.61 26.67
N ALA A 22 -10.58 22.61 26.87
CA ALA A 22 -10.84 21.58 25.84
C ALA A 22 -11.55 22.15 24.58
N TYR A 23 -12.27 23.27 24.70
CA TYR A 23 -13.00 23.85 23.57
C TYR A 23 -12.23 24.91 22.75
N ARG A 24 -11.10 25.43 23.27
CA ARG A 24 -10.27 26.43 22.56
C ARG A 24 -9.04 25.85 21.88
N ILE A 25 -8.58 24.67 22.29
CA ILE A 25 -7.40 24.02 21.70
C ILE A 25 -7.71 23.41 20.33
N GLY A 26 -8.96 22.98 20.09
CA GLY A 26 -9.38 22.42 18.79
C GLY A 26 -9.29 23.41 17.62
N GLN A 27 -9.51 24.71 17.88
CA GLN A 27 -9.44 25.75 16.84
C GLN A 27 -8.01 26.22 16.56
N THR A 28 -7.17 26.31 17.59
CA THR A 28 -5.75 26.72 17.42
C THR A 28 -4.90 25.61 16.82
N LEU A 29 -5.29 24.34 16.99
CA LEU A 29 -4.66 23.20 16.30
C LEU A 29 -4.94 23.22 14.80
N TYR A 30 -6.17 23.54 14.38
CA TYR A 30 -6.52 23.71 12.96
C TYR A 30 -5.66 24.78 12.28
N GLU A 31 -5.47 25.93 12.93
CA GLU A 31 -4.66 27.03 12.40
C GLU A 31 -3.15 26.71 12.40
N ARG A 32 -2.64 26.01 13.42
CA ARG A 32 -1.22 25.55 13.42
C ARG A 32 -0.97 24.45 12.38
N TRP A 33 -1.95 23.58 12.10
CA TRP A 33 -1.87 22.55 11.05
C TRP A 33 -1.69 23.17 9.66
N THR A 34 -2.38 24.29 9.38
CA THR A 34 -2.24 25.01 8.10
C THR A 34 -0.92 25.77 7.91
N SER A 35 -0.05 25.86 8.91
CA SER A 35 1.17 26.68 8.86
C SER A 35 2.46 25.93 8.48
N ARG A 36 2.41 24.60 8.38
CA ARG A 36 3.55 23.74 8.01
C ARG A 36 3.27 22.95 6.74
N GLY A 37 3.17 23.60 5.58
CA GLY A 37 3.45 22.99 4.26
C GLY A 37 2.73 21.70 3.82
N ALA A 38 1.85 21.09 4.61
CA ALA A 38 1.06 19.89 4.32
C ALA A 38 -0.37 20.29 3.88
N ASN A 39 -0.48 21.42 3.19
CA ASN A 39 -1.71 22.16 2.98
C ASN A 39 -2.46 21.75 1.69
N VAL A 40 -2.43 20.47 1.32
CA VAL A 40 -3.26 19.94 0.23
C VAL A 40 -3.59 18.47 0.52
N CYS A 41 -4.67 18.18 1.27
CA CYS A 41 -5.55 17.03 1.00
C CYS A 41 -6.61 16.80 2.09
N LEU A 42 -6.32 17.06 3.37
CA LEU A 42 -7.28 16.71 4.43
C LEU A 42 -8.48 17.68 4.53
N ALA A 43 -8.32 18.92 4.07
CA ALA A 43 -9.39 19.93 4.12
C ALA A 43 -10.47 19.80 3.02
N VAL A 44 -10.22 19.05 1.94
CA VAL A 44 -11.16 18.94 0.79
C VAL A 44 -12.06 17.71 0.90
N LEU A 45 -11.65 16.71 1.69
CA LEU A 45 -12.45 15.52 1.93
C LEU A 45 -13.24 15.70 3.22
N ASN A 46 -14.34 16.44 3.12
CA ASN A 46 -15.44 16.38 4.08
C ASN A 46 -16.12 14.99 3.93
N MET A 47 -15.37 13.92 4.21
CA MET A 47 -15.84 12.56 4.09
C MET A 47 -17.00 12.41 5.07
N LYS A 48 -18.22 12.26 4.54
CA LYS A 48 -19.32 11.69 5.33
C LYS A 48 -18.74 10.42 5.99
N ASN A 49 -18.95 10.25 7.30
CA ASN A 49 -18.35 9.24 8.20
C ASN A 49 -18.50 7.73 7.81
N LYS A 50 -18.65 7.38 6.53
CA LYS A 50 -18.77 6.00 6.06
C LYS A 50 -17.51 5.60 5.27
N PRO A 51 -16.90 4.45 5.60
CA PRO A 51 -15.91 3.83 4.73
C PRO A 51 -16.51 3.60 3.34
N ILE A 52 -15.81 4.02 2.29
CA ILE A 52 -16.17 3.77 0.89
C ILE A 52 -15.15 2.82 0.26
N CYS A 53 -15.58 2.05 -0.74
CA CYS A 53 -14.75 1.09 -1.46
C CYS A 53 -14.94 1.30 -2.97
N ILE A 54 -13.97 1.87 -3.66
CA ILE A 54 -14.04 2.12 -5.11
C ILE A 54 -13.29 1.03 -5.87
N LYS A 55 -14.00 0.32 -6.75
CA LYS A 55 -13.45 -0.75 -7.59
C LYS A 55 -13.36 -0.39 -9.07
N ALA A 56 -14.11 0.62 -9.53
CA ALA A 56 -14.00 1.17 -10.89
C ALA A 56 -14.47 2.62 -10.94
N VAL A 57 -14.04 3.36 -11.97
CA VAL A 57 -14.37 4.79 -12.15
C VAL A 57 -15.09 4.99 -13.48
N LEU A 58 -16.19 5.76 -13.46
CA LEU A 58 -16.93 6.18 -14.64
C LEU A 58 -16.83 7.70 -14.79
N PHE A 59 -16.36 8.14 -15.94
CA PHE A 59 -16.24 9.55 -16.28
C PHE A 59 -17.37 9.95 -17.23
N ASP A 60 -17.98 11.10 -16.97
CA ASP A 60 -18.54 11.88 -18.06
C ASP A 60 -17.44 12.31 -19.02
N PHE A 61 -17.81 12.62 -20.26
CA PHE A 61 -16.87 12.96 -21.30
C PHE A 61 -16.73 14.48 -21.47
N ASP A 62 -17.79 15.16 -21.87
CA ASP A 62 -17.76 16.60 -22.15
C ASP A 62 -17.77 17.41 -20.87
N GLY A 63 -16.89 18.42 -20.76
CA GLY A 63 -16.75 19.22 -19.54
C GLY A 63 -16.01 18.50 -18.41
N THR A 64 -15.90 17.17 -18.47
CA THR A 64 -15.14 16.35 -17.53
C THR A 64 -13.79 15.92 -18.10
N LEU A 65 -13.74 15.02 -19.08
CA LEU A 65 -12.48 14.60 -19.73
C LEU A 65 -12.03 15.57 -20.83
N THR A 66 -12.97 16.24 -21.51
CA THR A 66 -12.69 17.35 -22.42
C THR A 66 -13.01 18.69 -21.75
N GLN A 67 -12.37 19.76 -22.21
CA GLN A 67 -12.63 21.10 -21.68
C GLN A 67 -14.10 21.52 -21.95
N PRO A 68 -14.76 22.20 -20.98
CA PRO A 68 -16.13 22.65 -21.16
C PRO A 68 -16.23 23.70 -22.28
N GLY A 69 -17.40 23.79 -22.91
CA GLY A 69 -17.73 24.86 -23.86
C GLY A 69 -17.34 24.60 -25.32
N ALA A 70 -16.93 23.37 -25.68
CA ALA A 70 -16.68 23.00 -27.08
C ALA A 70 -17.98 22.93 -27.92
N LEU A 71 -19.12 22.62 -27.29
CA LEU A 71 -20.42 22.47 -27.93
C LEU A 71 -21.36 23.62 -27.52
N ASP A 72 -21.81 24.42 -28.49
CA ASP A 72 -22.76 25.51 -28.24
C ASP A 72 -24.20 25.00 -28.32
N PHE A 73 -24.76 24.65 -27.16
CA PHE A 73 -26.15 24.19 -27.06
C PHE A 73 -27.17 25.25 -27.49
N GLY A 74 -26.84 26.54 -27.49
CA GLY A 74 -27.73 27.61 -27.96
C GLY A 74 -27.91 27.57 -29.47
N VAL A 75 -26.82 27.38 -30.21
CA VAL A 75 -26.83 27.24 -31.67
C VAL A 75 -27.56 25.97 -32.10
N ILE A 76 -27.29 24.85 -31.43
CA ILE A 76 -27.97 23.57 -31.73
C ILE A 76 -29.48 23.71 -31.51
N ARG A 77 -29.91 24.31 -30.39
CA ARG A 77 -31.34 24.53 -30.11
C ARG A 77 -32.02 25.35 -31.19
N ALA A 78 -31.36 26.40 -31.67
CA ALA A 78 -31.89 27.23 -32.75
C ALA A 78 -31.98 26.46 -34.07
N ALA A 79 -31.02 25.59 -34.36
CA ALA A 79 -30.97 24.81 -35.61
C ALA A 79 -32.07 23.73 -35.71
N ILE A 80 -32.58 23.23 -34.59
CA ILE A 80 -33.64 22.20 -34.55
C ILE A 80 -34.97 22.72 -33.98
N ASP A 81 -35.12 24.04 -33.79
CA ASP A 81 -36.28 24.68 -33.16
C ASP A 81 -36.62 24.14 -31.74
N CYS A 82 -35.61 23.71 -30.99
CA CYS A 82 -35.79 23.20 -29.64
C CYS A 82 -36.01 24.35 -28.63
N PRO A 83 -37.08 24.31 -27.80
CA PRO A 83 -37.30 25.31 -26.76
C PRO A 83 -36.14 25.41 -25.76
N LYS A 84 -35.86 26.63 -25.27
CA LYS A 84 -34.73 26.90 -24.35
C LYS A 84 -34.75 26.08 -23.06
N ASN A 85 -35.94 25.75 -22.56
CA ASN A 85 -36.12 25.05 -21.28
C ASN A 85 -36.23 23.53 -21.42
N ARG A 86 -36.05 22.97 -22.63
CA ARG A 86 -36.28 21.56 -22.90
C ARG A 86 -34.98 20.85 -23.30
N PRO A 87 -34.56 19.77 -22.64
CA PRO A 87 -33.39 19.00 -23.08
C PRO A 87 -33.51 18.52 -24.55
N ILE A 88 -32.41 18.64 -25.32
CA ILE A 88 -32.40 18.44 -26.78
C ILE A 88 -32.82 17.01 -27.17
N LEU A 89 -32.24 15.98 -26.55
CA LEU A 89 -32.55 14.58 -26.88
C LEU A 89 -34.02 14.23 -26.58
N GLU A 90 -34.55 14.76 -25.48
CA GLU A 90 -35.93 14.59 -25.05
C GLU A 90 -36.91 15.35 -25.95
N PHE A 91 -36.50 16.50 -26.51
CA PHE A 91 -37.28 17.22 -27.51
C PHE A 91 -37.35 16.43 -28.82
N ILE A 92 -36.21 15.94 -29.32
CA ILE A 92 -36.12 15.14 -30.54
C ILE A 92 -37.07 13.94 -30.46
N LYS A 93 -37.08 13.21 -29.34
CA LYS A 93 -38.00 12.05 -29.12
C LYS A 93 -39.50 12.39 -29.22
N THR A 94 -39.87 13.66 -29.13
CA THR A 94 -41.28 14.10 -29.23
C THR A 94 -41.67 14.70 -30.57
N LEU A 95 -40.76 14.73 -31.55
CA LEU A 95 -41.09 15.09 -32.92
C LEU A 95 -42.03 14.03 -33.52
N GLU A 96 -43.01 14.49 -34.29
CA GLU A 96 -44.18 13.69 -34.71
C GLU A 96 -43.82 12.56 -35.67
N THR A 97 -42.82 12.78 -36.53
CA THR A 97 -42.43 11.82 -37.57
C THR A 97 -41.01 11.31 -37.35
N LYS A 98 -40.75 10.05 -37.73
CA LYS A 98 -39.40 9.49 -37.71
C LYS A 98 -38.41 10.31 -38.54
N GLN A 99 -38.84 10.84 -39.68
CA GLN A 99 -38.00 11.68 -40.54
C GLN A 99 -37.53 12.95 -39.82
N GLN A 100 -38.42 13.65 -39.11
CA GLN A 100 -38.03 14.83 -38.33
C GLN A 100 -37.06 14.47 -37.19
N GLN A 101 -37.21 13.30 -36.58
CA GLN A 101 -36.27 12.81 -35.57
C GLN A 101 -34.89 12.55 -36.17
N GLU A 102 -34.83 11.88 -37.31
CA GLU A 102 -33.59 11.59 -38.04
C GLU A 102 -32.90 12.88 -38.51
N ASP A 103 -33.64 13.84 -39.06
CA ASP A 103 -33.10 15.13 -39.51
C ASP A 103 -32.53 15.94 -38.33
N ALA A 104 -33.25 16.00 -37.21
CA ALA A 104 -32.78 16.71 -36.01
C ALA A 104 -31.57 16.02 -35.36
N LEU A 105 -31.49 14.69 -35.40
CA LEU A 105 -30.31 13.93 -34.96
C LEU A 105 -29.11 14.20 -35.87
N ALA A 106 -29.30 14.25 -37.19
CA ALA A 106 -28.22 14.55 -38.13
C ALA A 106 -27.63 15.95 -37.92
N VAL A 107 -28.48 16.95 -37.63
CA VAL A 107 -28.02 18.31 -37.26
C VAL A 107 -27.22 18.27 -35.96
N LEU A 108 -27.71 17.58 -34.94
CA LEU A 108 -27.00 17.42 -33.67
C LEU A 108 -25.64 16.74 -33.87
N GLU A 109 -25.59 15.65 -34.65
CA GLU A 109 -24.36 14.92 -34.97
C GLU A 109 -23.34 15.78 -35.72
N HIS A 110 -23.79 16.65 -36.63
CA HIS A 110 -22.91 17.59 -37.33
C HIS A 110 -22.22 18.54 -36.35
N PHE A 111 -22.98 19.17 -35.45
CA PHE A 111 -22.41 20.07 -34.43
C PHE A 111 -21.54 19.31 -33.41
N GLU A 112 -21.94 18.10 -33.01
CA GLU A 112 -21.12 17.23 -32.16
C GLU A 112 -19.78 16.89 -32.82
N ALA A 113 -19.76 16.57 -34.11
CA ALA A 113 -18.53 16.26 -34.85
C ALA A 113 -17.61 17.49 -34.99
N GLU A 114 -18.17 18.68 -35.24
CA GLU A 114 -17.38 19.91 -35.28
C GLU A 114 -16.78 20.24 -33.89
N ALA A 115 -17.58 20.12 -32.82
CA ALA A 115 -17.11 20.33 -31.46
C ALA A 115 -16.05 19.31 -31.06
N ALA A 116 -16.25 18.03 -31.39
CA ALA A 116 -15.29 16.96 -31.15
C ALA A 116 -13.97 17.21 -31.88
N SER A 117 -13.99 17.74 -33.11
CA SER A 117 -12.76 18.09 -33.86
C SER A 117 -11.92 19.18 -33.18
N LYS A 118 -12.57 20.09 -32.45
CA LYS A 118 -11.93 21.25 -31.79
C LYS A 118 -11.71 21.02 -30.30
N SER A 119 -12.16 19.88 -29.77
CA SER A 119 -12.07 19.56 -28.35
C SER A 119 -10.61 19.45 -27.90
N LYS A 120 -10.37 19.75 -26.63
CA LYS A 120 -9.07 19.56 -25.99
C LYS A 120 -9.26 18.78 -24.70
N PRO A 121 -8.28 17.95 -24.30
CA PRO A 121 -8.32 17.30 -23.00
C PRO A 121 -8.39 18.35 -21.88
N ASN A 122 -9.21 18.07 -20.87
CA ASN A 122 -9.27 18.88 -19.66
C ASN A 122 -7.91 18.78 -18.92
N PRO A 123 -7.37 19.86 -18.31
CA PRO A 123 -6.11 19.76 -17.58
C PRO A 123 -6.15 18.63 -16.54
N GLY A 124 -5.12 17.80 -16.55
CA GLY A 124 -5.00 16.64 -15.66
C GLY A 124 -5.68 15.36 -16.14
N ALA A 125 -6.52 15.39 -17.18
CA ALA A 125 -7.27 14.21 -17.64
C ALA A 125 -6.36 13.04 -18.06
N GLU A 126 -5.41 13.28 -18.96
CA GLU A 126 -4.48 12.23 -19.44
C GLU A 126 -3.59 11.69 -18.33
N GLU A 127 -3.16 12.55 -17.40
CA GLU A 127 -2.33 12.15 -16.27
C GLU A 127 -3.12 11.31 -15.26
N LEU A 128 -4.37 11.68 -15.01
CA LEU A 128 -5.29 10.93 -14.16
C LEU A 128 -5.61 9.56 -14.76
N ILE A 129 -5.95 9.49 -16.05
CA ILE A 129 -6.22 8.23 -16.74
C ILE A 129 -5.01 7.29 -16.66
N ARG A 130 -3.82 7.82 -16.98
CA ARG A 130 -2.57 7.04 -16.86
C ARG A 130 -2.34 6.54 -15.44
N TYR A 131 -2.61 7.36 -14.42
CA TYR A 131 -2.50 6.97 -13.02
C TYR A 131 -3.49 5.85 -12.65
N LEU A 132 -4.76 5.96 -13.06
CA LEU A 132 -5.78 4.95 -12.76
C LEU A 132 -5.46 3.61 -13.42
N ARG A 133 -4.99 3.63 -14.67
CA ARG A 133 -4.53 2.41 -15.36
C ARG A 133 -3.28 1.81 -14.73
N ALA A 134 -2.30 2.63 -14.35
CA ALA A 134 -1.10 2.15 -13.66
C ALA A 134 -1.43 1.53 -12.28
N THR A 135 -2.52 1.95 -11.66
CA THR A 135 -3.04 1.37 -10.41
C THR A 135 -4.06 0.24 -10.64
N GLY A 136 -4.28 -0.19 -11.88
CA GLY A 136 -5.18 -1.30 -12.21
C GLY A 136 -6.64 -1.06 -11.83
N VAL A 137 -7.07 0.20 -11.72
CA VAL A 137 -8.47 0.56 -11.52
C VAL A 137 -9.14 0.62 -12.90
N PRO A 138 -10.14 -0.23 -13.18
CA PRO A 138 -10.91 -0.14 -14.42
C PRO A 138 -11.60 1.21 -14.55
N ILE A 139 -11.56 1.77 -15.74
CA ILE A 139 -12.14 3.07 -16.06
C ILE A 139 -13.08 2.96 -17.26
N GLY A 140 -14.15 3.75 -17.24
CA GLY A 140 -15.07 3.82 -18.36
C GLY A 140 -15.60 5.22 -18.59
N ILE A 141 -16.21 5.41 -19.76
CA ILE A 141 -16.89 6.63 -20.15
C ILE A 141 -18.40 6.40 -20.11
N ILE A 142 -19.15 7.38 -19.61
CA ILE A 142 -20.60 7.44 -19.74
C ILE A 142 -21.01 8.84 -20.23
N THR A 143 -21.47 8.94 -21.48
CA THR A 143 -21.80 10.22 -22.12
C THR A 143 -23.17 10.20 -22.78
N ARG A 144 -23.70 11.40 -23.07
CA ARG A 144 -24.91 11.61 -23.89
C ARG A 144 -24.60 11.82 -25.38
N ASN A 145 -23.32 11.82 -25.78
CA ASN A 145 -22.88 11.92 -27.17
C ASN A 145 -22.91 10.55 -27.87
N SER A 146 -22.77 10.56 -29.20
CA SER A 146 -22.51 9.36 -29.99
C SER A 146 -21.09 8.80 -29.77
N LEU A 147 -20.90 7.52 -30.05
CA LEU A 147 -19.59 6.85 -29.99
C LEU A 147 -18.60 7.46 -31.00
N GLN A 148 -19.09 7.91 -32.15
CA GLN A 148 -18.25 8.56 -33.16
C GLN A 148 -17.68 9.88 -32.63
N SER A 149 -18.49 10.69 -31.95
CA SER A 149 -18.04 11.95 -31.33
C SER A 149 -16.96 11.72 -30.28
N VAL A 150 -17.14 10.72 -29.40
CA VAL A 150 -16.13 10.32 -28.40
C VAL A 150 -14.81 9.93 -29.06
N LYS A 151 -14.86 9.05 -30.08
CA LYS A 151 -13.66 8.62 -30.82
C LYS A 151 -12.93 9.80 -31.46
N GLN A 152 -13.68 10.70 -32.08
CA GLN A 152 -13.10 11.86 -32.75
C GLN A 152 -12.44 12.83 -31.76
N ALA A 153 -13.06 13.07 -30.61
CA ALA A 153 -12.48 13.91 -29.56
C ALA A 153 -11.24 13.27 -28.92
N LEU A 154 -11.23 11.95 -28.72
CA LEU A 154 -10.06 11.22 -28.20
C LEU A 154 -8.85 11.30 -29.16
N ASN A 155 -9.04 11.50 -30.47
CA ASN A 155 -7.92 11.74 -31.39
C ASN A 155 -7.14 13.02 -31.09
N ASN A 156 -7.71 13.94 -30.30
CA ASN A 156 -7.03 15.16 -29.86
C ASN A 156 -6.20 14.96 -28.58
N PHE A 157 -6.24 13.76 -27.98
CA PHE A 157 -5.43 13.38 -26.82
C PHE A 157 -4.08 12.84 -27.32
N GLN A 158 -3.00 13.07 -26.58
CA GLN A 158 -1.64 12.71 -27.03
C GLN A 158 -1.25 11.28 -26.63
N HIS A 159 -1.75 10.83 -25.48
CA HIS A 159 -1.31 9.60 -24.82
C HIS A 159 -2.49 8.75 -24.35
N THR A 160 -3.71 9.11 -24.75
CA THR A 160 -4.93 8.44 -24.33
C THR A 160 -5.79 8.11 -25.55
N GLY A 161 -6.21 6.86 -25.67
CA GLY A 161 -7.09 6.35 -26.72
C GLY A 161 -8.34 5.68 -26.16
N LEU A 162 -9.16 5.11 -27.05
CA LEU A 162 -10.38 4.40 -26.66
C LEU A 162 -10.05 3.08 -25.94
N GLU A 163 -8.92 2.46 -26.31
CA GLU A 163 -8.37 1.23 -25.74
C GLU A 163 -7.95 1.36 -24.26
N ASP A 164 -7.88 2.58 -23.76
CA ASP A 164 -7.56 2.86 -22.36
C ASP A 164 -8.76 2.74 -21.44
N PHE A 165 -9.96 2.61 -22.00
CA PHE A 165 -11.21 2.44 -21.28
C PHE A 165 -11.77 1.04 -21.51
N GLU A 166 -12.04 0.29 -20.44
CA GLU A 166 -12.65 -1.03 -20.54
C GLU A 166 -14.12 -0.98 -20.98
N LEU A 167 -14.76 0.19 -20.84
CA LEU A 167 -16.14 0.40 -21.22
C LEU A 167 -16.41 1.84 -21.68
N VAL A 168 -17.19 2.00 -22.74
CA VAL A 168 -17.73 3.29 -23.17
C VAL A 168 -19.23 3.12 -23.40
N VAL A 169 -20.04 3.80 -22.57
CA VAL A 169 -21.50 3.86 -22.68
C VAL A 169 -21.88 5.20 -23.29
N THR A 170 -22.57 5.18 -24.42
CA THR A 170 -22.92 6.36 -25.22
C THR A 170 -24.42 6.45 -25.43
N ARG A 171 -24.87 7.49 -26.17
CA ARG A 171 -26.25 7.60 -26.64
C ARG A 171 -26.70 6.42 -27.51
N ASP A 172 -25.76 5.77 -28.18
CA ASP A 172 -26.04 4.72 -29.16
C ASP A 172 -26.33 3.37 -28.48
N ASP A 173 -26.02 3.26 -27.18
CA ASP A 173 -26.34 2.09 -26.38
C ASP A 173 -27.85 2.02 -26.05
N PRO A 174 -28.42 0.81 -25.92
CA PRO A 174 -29.85 0.60 -25.66
C PRO A 174 -30.20 0.83 -24.18
N VAL A 175 -29.82 1.98 -23.63
CA VAL A 175 -30.09 2.42 -22.25
C VAL A 175 -30.62 3.85 -22.24
N ALA A 176 -31.45 4.19 -21.26
CA ALA A 176 -31.87 5.57 -21.08
C ALA A 176 -30.66 6.47 -20.72
N PRO A 177 -30.51 7.65 -21.36
CA PRO A 177 -29.41 8.55 -21.08
C PRO A 177 -29.55 9.20 -19.69
N LYS A 178 -28.42 9.70 -19.17
CA LYS A 178 -28.36 10.52 -17.94
C LYS A 178 -29.41 11.66 -18.00
N PRO A 179 -30.19 11.92 -16.93
CA PRO A 179 -29.97 11.54 -15.53
C PRO A 179 -30.49 10.15 -15.11
N ASN A 180 -30.98 9.32 -16.03
CA ASN A 180 -31.40 7.96 -15.69
C ASN A 180 -30.18 7.09 -15.30
N PRO A 181 -30.26 6.27 -14.22
CA PRO A 181 -29.15 5.44 -13.76
C PRO A 181 -28.82 4.21 -14.64
N GLU A 182 -29.63 3.87 -15.64
CA GLU A 182 -29.49 2.64 -16.44
C GLU A 182 -28.10 2.44 -17.05
N GLY A 183 -27.49 3.50 -17.58
CA GLY A 183 -26.13 3.42 -18.14
C GLY A 183 -25.06 3.09 -17.10
N ILE A 184 -25.20 3.60 -15.87
CA ILE A 184 -24.29 3.32 -14.75
C ILE A 184 -24.50 1.89 -14.24
N LEU A 185 -25.75 1.44 -14.15
CA LEU A 185 -26.07 0.06 -13.77
C LEU A 185 -25.59 -0.95 -14.83
N LEU A 186 -25.64 -0.58 -16.12
CA LEU A 186 -25.04 -1.36 -17.19
C LEU A 186 -23.52 -1.46 -17.00
N ALA A 187 -22.87 -0.34 -16.71
CA ALA A 187 -21.44 -0.30 -16.47
C ALA A 187 -21.02 -1.14 -15.25
N ALA A 188 -21.76 -1.05 -14.13
CA ALA A 188 -21.54 -1.87 -12.94
C ALA A 188 -21.53 -3.38 -13.30
N ARG A 189 -22.52 -3.82 -14.09
CA ARG A 189 -22.60 -5.21 -14.57
C ARG A 189 -21.43 -5.59 -15.47
N LYS A 190 -21.00 -4.69 -16.37
CA LYS A 190 -19.88 -4.93 -17.30
C LYS A 190 -18.54 -5.01 -16.58
N PHE A 191 -18.33 -4.17 -15.56
CA PHE A 191 -17.16 -4.26 -14.69
C PHE A 191 -17.20 -5.44 -13.70
N GLY A 192 -18.37 -6.06 -13.50
CA GLY A 192 -18.54 -7.13 -12.51
C GLY A 192 -18.50 -6.62 -11.07
N VAL A 193 -18.95 -5.39 -10.81
CA VAL A 193 -18.94 -4.77 -9.48
C VAL A 193 -20.33 -4.28 -9.08
N ASP A 194 -20.58 -4.18 -7.78
CA ASP A 194 -21.75 -3.48 -7.25
C ASP A 194 -21.68 -1.98 -7.56
N ALA A 195 -22.81 -1.35 -7.87
CA ALA A 195 -22.87 0.08 -8.18
C ALA A 195 -22.35 0.96 -7.02
N ALA A 196 -22.50 0.52 -5.77
CA ALA A 196 -21.94 1.19 -4.59
C ALA A 196 -20.39 1.23 -4.58
N HIS A 197 -19.75 0.43 -5.42
CA HIS A 197 -18.29 0.44 -5.62
C HIS A 197 -17.84 1.20 -6.88
N LEU A 198 -18.76 1.89 -7.56
CA LEU A 198 -18.43 2.78 -8.67
C LEU A 198 -18.24 4.21 -8.17
N LEU A 199 -17.24 4.89 -8.75
CA LEU A 199 -17.05 6.32 -8.63
C LEU A 199 -17.51 6.99 -9.93
N VAL A 200 -18.57 7.78 -9.88
CA VAL A 200 -19.10 8.52 -11.03
C VAL A 200 -18.63 9.97 -10.95
N VAL A 201 -17.89 10.40 -11.96
CA VAL A 201 -17.27 11.72 -12.04
C VAL A 201 -17.89 12.47 -13.20
N GLY A 202 -18.46 13.64 -12.93
CA GLY A 202 -19.04 14.49 -13.96
C GLY A 202 -19.05 15.95 -13.53
N ASP A 203 -19.22 16.88 -14.47
CA ASP A 203 -19.33 18.31 -14.20
C ASP A 203 -20.77 18.82 -14.21
N PHE A 204 -21.73 17.97 -14.60
CA PHE A 204 -23.12 18.35 -14.72
C PHE A 204 -24.04 17.63 -13.71
N ILE A 205 -25.18 18.26 -13.41
CA ILE A 205 -26.15 17.73 -12.44
C ILE A 205 -26.70 16.35 -12.84
N TYR A 206 -26.79 16.06 -14.14
CA TYR A 206 -27.30 14.77 -14.62
C TYR A 206 -26.36 13.62 -14.30
N ASP A 207 -25.05 13.86 -14.20
CA ASP A 207 -24.06 12.85 -13.81
C ASP A 207 -24.27 12.44 -12.36
N ILE A 208 -24.43 13.45 -11.51
CA ILE A 208 -24.65 13.27 -10.07
C ILE A 208 -26.02 12.62 -9.80
N GLN A 209 -27.07 13.04 -10.52
CA GLN A 209 -28.40 12.42 -10.40
C GLN A 209 -28.40 10.96 -10.86
N ALA A 210 -27.73 10.65 -11.99
CA ALA A 210 -27.62 9.28 -12.47
C ALA A 210 -26.81 8.43 -11.47
N GLY A 211 -25.67 8.94 -10.98
CA GLY A 211 -24.84 8.23 -10.00
C GLY A 211 -25.59 7.96 -8.69
N ASN A 212 -26.25 8.97 -8.12
CA ASN A 212 -27.09 8.82 -6.94
C ASN A 212 -28.24 7.86 -7.17
N GLY A 213 -28.89 7.91 -8.34
CA GLY A 213 -29.96 6.99 -8.72
C GLY A 213 -29.50 5.54 -8.86
N ALA A 214 -28.24 5.30 -9.19
CA ALA A 214 -27.62 3.99 -9.25
C ALA A 214 -27.09 3.50 -7.89
N GLY A 215 -27.01 4.39 -6.89
CA GLY A 215 -26.35 4.12 -5.60
C GLY A 215 -24.82 4.19 -5.65
N ALA A 216 -24.24 4.78 -6.70
CA ALA A 216 -22.80 4.97 -6.84
C ALA A 216 -22.29 6.16 -6.03
N VAL A 217 -20.98 6.19 -5.76
CA VAL A 217 -20.30 7.34 -5.14
C VAL A 217 -20.12 8.42 -6.20
N THR A 218 -20.51 9.66 -5.89
CA THR A 218 -20.51 10.75 -6.89
C THR A 218 -19.50 11.85 -6.61
N VAL A 219 -18.81 12.28 -7.67
CA VAL A 219 -17.85 13.40 -7.65
C VAL A 219 -18.29 14.45 -8.66
N LEU A 220 -18.56 15.66 -8.18
CA LEU A 220 -18.83 16.82 -9.03
C LEU A 220 -17.51 17.54 -9.34
N LEU A 221 -17.15 17.66 -10.61
CA LEU A 221 -16.09 18.53 -11.07
C LEU A 221 -16.65 19.95 -11.25
N HIS A 222 -16.16 20.90 -10.46
CA HIS A 222 -16.59 22.28 -10.57
C HIS A 222 -15.83 23.03 -11.67
N ASN A 223 -16.51 23.32 -12.78
CA ASN A 223 -15.98 24.16 -13.85
C ASN A 223 -16.29 25.65 -13.59
N PRO A 224 -15.33 26.58 -13.79
CA PRO A 224 -15.56 28.02 -13.58
C PRO A 224 -16.65 28.61 -14.48
N VAL A 225 -16.95 27.95 -15.59
CA VAL A 225 -17.97 28.33 -16.58
C VAL A 225 -19.17 27.41 -16.39
N GLY A 226 -20.08 27.82 -15.50
CA GLY A 226 -21.28 27.05 -15.17
C GLY A 226 -21.55 27.14 -13.67
N THR A 227 -22.55 27.90 -13.26
CA THR A 227 -22.98 27.93 -11.86
C THR A 227 -23.58 26.57 -11.50
N PRO A 228 -23.05 25.86 -10.48
CA PRO A 228 -23.72 24.69 -9.95
C PRO A 228 -25.11 25.08 -9.47
N SER A 229 -26.11 24.27 -9.79
CA SER A 229 -27.42 24.41 -9.16
C SER A 229 -27.28 24.19 -7.64
N PRO A 230 -27.90 25.02 -6.79
CA PRO A 230 -27.87 24.86 -5.33
C PRO A 230 -28.30 23.47 -4.80
N ASP A 231 -29.01 22.68 -5.63
CA ASP A 231 -29.60 21.40 -5.25
C ASP A 231 -28.76 20.16 -5.62
N CYS A 232 -27.55 20.32 -6.17
CA CYS A 232 -26.70 19.19 -6.54
C CYS A 232 -26.02 18.56 -5.30
N LYS A 233 -26.54 17.41 -4.84
CA LYS A 233 -25.97 16.65 -3.71
C LYS A 233 -24.99 15.58 -4.22
N SER A 234 -23.75 15.97 -4.50
CA SER A 234 -22.65 15.01 -4.71
C SER A 234 -22.07 14.52 -3.37
N ASP A 235 -21.32 13.42 -3.39
CA ASP A 235 -20.55 12.98 -2.22
C ASP A 235 -19.26 13.79 -2.07
N TYR A 236 -18.62 14.12 -3.19
CA TYR A 236 -17.43 14.94 -3.25
C TYR A 236 -17.57 16.04 -4.30
N THR A 237 -16.83 17.13 -4.10
CA THR A 237 -16.67 18.19 -5.10
C THR A 237 -15.19 18.47 -5.25
N ILE A 238 -14.70 18.46 -6.49
CA ILE A 238 -13.31 18.75 -6.83
C ILE A 238 -13.26 19.94 -7.79
N PHE A 239 -12.14 20.66 -7.81
CA PHE A 239 -11.94 21.80 -8.71
C PHE A 239 -10.96 21.47 -9.84
N ARG A 240 -10.17 20.41 -9.67
CA ARG A 240 -9.25 19.90 -10.66
C ARG A 240 -9.24 18.38 -10.66
N LEU A 241 -9.07 17.76 -11.83
CA LEU A 241 -9.09 16.31 -11.99
C LEU A 241 -7.99 15.61 -11.19
N GLU A 242 -6.84 16.25 -10.94
CA GLU A 242 -5.75 15.65 -10.17
C GLU A 242 -6.14 15.36 -8.71
N GLU A 243 -7.13 16.07 -8.16
CA GLU A 243 -7.65 15.81 -6.80
C GLU A 243 -8.32 14.43 -6.71
N LEU A 244 -8.81 13.88 -7.82
CA LEU A 244 -9.41 12.55 -7.87
C LEU A 244 -8.41 11.44 -7.52
N LYS A 245 -7.11 11.63 -7.84
CA LYS A 245 -6.06 10.65 -7.51
C LYS A 245 -6.06 10.32 -6.03
N ARG A 246 -6.27 11.34 -5.18
CA ARG A 246 -6.30 11.17 -3.72
C ARG A 246 -7.53 10.38 -3.27
N ILE A 247 -8.70 10.71 -3.80
CA ILE A 247 -9.97 10.02 -3.47
C ILE A 247 -9.83 8.54 -3.81
N VAL A 248 -9.36 8.23 -5.02
CA VAL A 248 -9.17 6.85 -5.46
C VAL A 248 -8.09 6.15 -4.63
N ARG A 249 -6.97 6.81 -4.32
CA ARG A 249 -5.90 6.22 -3.49
C ARG A 249 -6.39 5.76 -2.12
N LEU A 250 -7.25 6.55 -1.47
CA LEU A 250 -7.81 6.25 -0.16
C LEU A 250 -8.96 5.23 -0.20
N ALA A 251 -9.74 5.23 -1.28
CA ALA A 251 -10.97 4.44 -1.35
C ALA A 251 -10.81 3.11 -2.11
N ARG A 252 -9.71 2.91 -2.85
CA ARG A 252 -9.46 1.65 -3.57
C ARG A 252 -9.12 0.53 -2.57
N PRO A 253 -9.60 -0.71 -2.79
CA PRO A 253 -9.16 -1.88 -2.04
C PRO A 253 -7.64 -2.00 -2.01
N LEU A 254 -7.09 -2.23 -0.82
CA LEU A 254 -5.68 -2.53 -0.67
C LEU A 254 -5.45 -4.04 -0.89
N PRO A 255 -4.38 -4.42 -1.59
CA PRO A 255 -4.00 -5.83 -1.73
C PRO A 255 -3.53 -6.42 -0.39
N SER A 256 -3.36 -7.73 -0.33
CA SER A 256 -2.74 -8.41 0.81
C SER A 256 -1.26 -8.02 0.94
N GLY A 257 -0.81 -7.70 2.15
CA GLY A 257 0.57 -7.31 2.45
C GLY A 257 0.63 -6.16 3.47
N LYS A 258 1.81 -5.55 3.61
CA LYS A 258 2.05 -4.32 4.38
C LYS A 258 1.17 -3.18 3.87
N LEU A 259 0.76 -2.31 4.80
CA LEU A 259 0.15 -1.03 4.43
C LEU A 259 1.16 -0.21 3.60
N PRO A 260 0.80 0.33 2.43
CA PRO A 260 1.72 1.12 1.63
C PRO A 260 2.33 2.29 2.41
N ASN A 261 3.63 2.50 2.23
CA ASN A 261 4.42 3.47 3.00
C ASN A 261 3.87 4.90 2.92
N ASP A 262 3.35 5.33 1.76
CA ASP A 262 2.72 6.65 1.60
C ASP A 262 1.50 6.84 2.51
N LEU A 263 0.67 5.80 2.65
CA LEU A 263 -0.50 5.82 3.54
C LEU A 263 -0.09 5.69 5.01
N LEU A 264 0.87 4.82 5.32
CA LEU A 264 1.36 4.62 6.69
C LEU A 264 1.97 5.91 7.26
N ALA A 265 2.83 6.61 6.49
CA ALA A 265 3.38 7.89 6.90
C ALA A 265 2.28 8.88 7.27
N GLU A 266 1.32 9.07 6.38
CA GLU A 266 0.23 10.02 6.61
C GLU A 266 -0.63 9.65 7.83
N PHE A 267 -0.98 8.36 8.00
CA PHE A 267 -1.85 7.94 9.09
C PHE A 267 -1.15 7.96 10.45
N ILE A 268 0.17 7.85 10.49
CA ILE A 268 0.95 8.01 11.72
C ILE A 268 1.04 9.48 12.16
N GLU A 269 0.99 10.45 11.23
CA GLU A 269 1.12 11.88 11.55
C GLU A 269 0.01 12.43 12.47
N ILE A 270 -1.11 11.71 12.62
CA ILE A 270 -2.18 12.10 13.55
C ILE A 270 -1.78 11.94 15.02
N PHE A 271 -0.75 11.14 15.30
CA PHE A 271 -0.26 10.88 16.65
C PHE A 271 0.79 11.91 17.08
N LEU A 272 0.74 12.30 18.36
CA LEU A 272 1.77 13.12 18.99
C LEU A 272 2.70 12.21 19.79
N PHE A 273 4.01 12.37 19.58
CA PHE A 273 5.06 11.62 20.26
C PHE A 273 5.85 12.54 21.19
N ASP A 274 5.35 12.75 22.41
CA ASP A 274 5.92 13.70 23.38
C ASP A 274 6.55 13.03 24.63
N ASP A 275 6.42 11.72 24.78
CA ASP A 275 7.06 10.98 25.87
C ASP A 275 8.60 10.91 25.67
N PRO A 276 9.39 11.56 26.55
CA PRO A 276 10.84 11.63 26.40
C PRO A 276 11.55 10.31 26.73
N SER A 277 10.85 9.32 27.30
CA SER A 277 11.42 7.98 27.51
C SER A 277 11.52 7.18 26.21
N VAL A 278 10.75 7.53 25.19
CA VAL A 278 10.78 6.87 23.89
C VAL A 278 11.95 7.42 23.07
N LEU A 279 12.93 6.57 22.82
CA LEU A 279 14.15 6.90 22.07
C LEU A 279 13.92 6.72 20.56
N ILE A 280 13.27 5.63 20.16
CA ILE A 280 12.90 5.33 18.76
C ILE A 280 11.38 5.33 18.68
N HIS A 281 10.84 6.23 17.85
CA HIS A 281 9.41 6.42 17.64
C HIS A 281 8.92 5.60 16.43
N PRO A 282 7.60 5.35 16.33
CA PRO A 282 7.01 4.76 15.13
C PRO A 282 7.33 5.58 13.87
N GLY A 283 7.62 4.89 12.78
CA GLY A 283 7.91 5.50 11.48
C GLY A 283 8.15 4.44 10.40
N ILE A 284 8.22 4.88 9.14
CA ILE A 284 8.55 3.98 8.03
C ILE A 284 9.97 3.44 8.22
N GLY A 285 10.12 2.13 8.12
CA GLY A 285 11.40 1.45 8.31
C GLY A 285 11.92 1.49 9.75
N GLU A 286 11.09 1.84 10.73
CA GLU A 286 11.43 1.73 12.16
C GLU A 286 10.77 0.47 12.72
N ASP A 287 11.51 -0.64 12.70
CA ASP A 287 10.98 -1.97 13.04
C ASP A 287 10.72 -2.14 14.54
N THR A 288 11.40 -1.36 15.39
CA THR A 288 11.34 -1.50 16.84
C THR A 288 11.11 -0.17 17.52
N ALA A 289 10.35 -0.16 18.61
CA ALA A 289 10.37 0.93 19.57
C ALA A 289 11.50 0.71 20.58
N ALA A 290 12.14 1.80 21.04
CA ALA A 290 13.13 1.74 22.10
C ALA A 290 12.71 2.67 23.24
N ILE A 291 12.64 2.15 24.46
CA ILE A 291 12.17 2.86 25.66
C ILE A 291 13.27 2.84 26.71
N ASN A 292 13.65 4.02 27.16
CA ASN A 292 14.60 4.23 28.24
C ASN A 292 13.90 4.04 29.60
N VAL A 293 14.04 2.86 30.21
CA VAL A 293 13.38 2.53 31.48
C VAL A 293 14.22 2.90 32.70
N GLU A 294 15.54 2.90 32.57
CA GLU A 294 16.50 3.38 33.57
C GLU A 294 17.57 4.25 32.90
N LYS A 295 18.58 4.74 33.65
CA LYS A 295 19.60 5.64 33.07
C LYS A 295 20.43 4.97 31.96
N GLU A 296 20.71 3.68 32.08
CA GLU A 296 21.61 2.94 31.17
C GLU A 296 20.93 1.75 30.47
N GLU A 297 19.71 1.37 30.86
CA GLU A 297 19.00 0.22 30.29
C GLU A 297 17.84 0.68 29.40
N VAL A 298 17.84 0.17 28.17
CA VAL A 298 16.82 0.41 27.15
C VAL A 298 16.10 -0.91 26.87
N LEU A 299 14.77 -0.86 26.94
CA LEU A 299 13.92 -1.91 26.41
C LEU A 299 13.68 -1.66 24.94
N VAL A 300 13.88 -2.69 24.12
CA VAL A 300 13.51 -2.67 22.70
C VAL A 300 12.30 -3.56 22.52
N LEU A 301 11.26 -3.05 21.85
CA LEU A 301 9.96 -3.70 21.73
C LEU A 301 9.60 -3.85 20.26
N LYS A 302 9.14 -5.04 19.88
CA LYS A 302 8.61 -5.37 18.56
C LYS A 302 7.30 -6.13 18.70
N SER A 303 6.41 -5.95 17.74
CA SER A 303 5.25 -6.82 17.54
C SER A 303 5.13 -7.16 16.05
N ASP A 304 4.96 -8.43 15.71
CA ASP A 304 4.83 -8.88 14.32
C ASP A 304 3.91 -10.12 14.19
N PRO A 305 2.92 -10.12 13.28
CA PRO A 305 2.12 -11.30 12.96
C PRO A 305 2.71 -12.19 11.85
N ILE A 306 2.65 -13.50 12.04
CA ILE A 306 2.89 -14.48 10.97
C ILE A 306 1.56 -14.87 10.34
N THR A 307 1.42 -14.60 9.04
CA THR A 307 0.15 -14.76 8.30
C THR A 307 0.27 -15.56 6.99
N PHE A 308 1.47 -15.64 6.40
CA PHE A 308 1.69 -16.29 5.09
C PHE A 308 1.97 -17.79 5.20
N THR A 309 2.93 -18.19 6.05
CA THR A 309 3.34 -19.60 6.21
C THR A 309 2.44 -20.34 7.20
N THR A 310 2.02 -21.55 6.83
CA THR A 310 1.34 -22.47 7.77
C THR A 310 2.32 -23.46 8.39
N ASP A 311 3.38 -23.80 7.66
CA ASP A 311 4.41 -24.70 8.14
C ASP A 311 5.32 -24.01 9.17
N SER A 312 5.24 -24.54 10.39
CA SER A 312 5.98 -24.08 11.55
C SER A 312 5.82 -22.61 11.93
N ILE A 313 4.58 -22.13 11.84
CA ILE A 313 4.19 -20.77 12.20
C ILE A 313 4.70 -20.35 13.60
N GLY A 314 4.77 -21.27 14.57
CA GLY A 314 5.29 -20.98 15.91
C GLY A 314 6.79 -20.66 15.92
N HIS A 315 7.58 -21.33 15.08
CA HIS A 315 9.00 -21.06 14.95
C HIS A 315 9.25 -19.67 14.34
N TYR A 316 8.54 -19.35 13.25
CA TYR A 316 8.63 -18.06 12.58
C TYR A 316 8.23 -16.91 13.52
N ALA A 317 7.19 -17.08 14.32
CA ALA A 317 6.72 -16.02 15.22
C ALA A 317 7.80 -15.56 16.21
N VAL A 318 8.59 -16.49 16.74
CA VAL A 318 9.72 -16.17 17.62
C VAL A 318 10.87 -15.60 16.81
N LEU A 319 11.23 -16.25 15.70
CA LEU A 319 12.44 -15.92 14.94
C LEU A 319 12.37 -14.54 14.28
N ILE A 320 11.26 -14.21 13.63
CA ILE A 320 11.08 -12.91 12.94
C ILE A 320 11.12 -11.78 13.96
N ASN A 321 10.34 -11.87 15.03
CA ASN A 321 10.39 -10.88 16.11
C ASN A 321 11.80 -10.77 16.73
N ALA A 322 12.54 -11.88 16.85
CA ALA A 322 13.90 -11.88 17.39
C ALA A 322 14.91 -11.23 16.44
N ASN A 323 14.74 -11.41 15.13
CA ASN A 323 15.52 -10.74 14.10
C ASN A 323 15.36 -9.22 14.23
N ASP A 324 14.13 -8.70 14.31
CA ASP A 324 13.84 -7.28 14.49
C ASP A 324 14.54 -6.70 15.73
N ILE A 325 14.39 -7.37 16.89
CA ILE A 325 15.04 -6.95 18.13
C ILE A 325 16.56 -6.89 17.95
N ALA A 326 17.14 -7.88 17.28
CA ALA A 326 18.59 -7.93 17.05
C ALA A 326 19.09 -6.79 16.15
N THR A 327 18.27 -6.22 15.25
CA THR A 327 18.67 -5.07 14.40
C THR A 327 19.02 -3.81 15.20
N SER A 328 18.48 -3.67 16.41
CA SER A 328 18.80 -2.56 17.33
C SER A 328 20.06 -2.79 18.16
N GLY A 329 20.73 -3.94 18.01
CA GLY A 329 21.80 -4.39 18.89
C GLY A 329 21.31 -4.97 20.23
N ALA A 330 19.99 -5.06 20.45
CA ALA A 330 19.43 -5.63 21.66
C ALA A 330 19.47 -7.15 21.68
N THR A 331 19.54 -7.70 22.89
CA THR A 331 19.40 -9.14 23.13
C THR A 331 17.92 -9.45 23.36
N PRO A 332 17.28 -10.32 22.55
CA PRO A 332 15.94 -10.83 22.80
C PRO A 332 15.80 -11.51 24.18
N ARG A 333 14.73 -11.25 24.94
CA ARG A 333 14.56 -11.79 26.30
C ARG A 333 13.20 -12.39 26.58
N TRP A 334 12.14 -11.66 26.27
CA TRP A 334 10.78 -11.99 26.73
C TRP A 334 9.79 -11.92 25.57
N PHE A 335 9.05 -13.01 25.36
CA PHE A 335 8.08 -13.15 24.29
C PHE A 335 6.67 -13.27 24.84
N LEU A 336 5.73 -12.52 24.28
CA LEU A 336 4.30 -12.73 24.43
C LEU A 336 3.72 -13.10 23.08
N THR A 337 2.67 -13.92 23.05
CA THR A 337 2.03 -14.27 21.78
C THR A 337 0.52 -14.37 21.86
N THR A 338 -0.17 -13.88 20.85
CA THR A 338 -1.60 -14.15 20.65
C THR A 338 -1.76 -15.13 19.49
N LEU A 339 -2.41 -16.25 19.78
CA LEU A 339 -2.68 -17.34 18.84
C LEU A 339 -4.15 -17.29 18.44
N LEU A 340 -4.44 -17.04 17.16
CA LEU A 340 -5.79 -17.08 16.61
C LEU A 340 -5.90 -18.27 15.68
N PHE A 341 -6.87 -19.15 15.92
CA PHE A 341 -7.11 -20.33 15.10
C PHE A 341 -8.51 -20.30 14.48
N PRO A 342 -8.68 -20.84 13.27
CA PRO A 342 -10.00 -20.96 12.65
C PRO A 342 -10.86 -21.97 13.42
N CYS A 343 -12.18 -21.81 13.33
CA CYS A 343 -13.12 -22.84 13.75
C CYS A 343 -12.78 -24.19 13.10
N ASN A 344 -12.99 -25.28 13.85
CA ASN A 344 -12.66 -26.67 13.49
C ASN A 344 -11.17 -27.07 13.55
N VAL A 345 -10.29 -26.20 14.04
CA VAL A 345 -8.92 -26.62 14.39
C VAL A 345 -8.94 -27.72 15.46
N THR A 346 -8.02 -28.67 15.37
CA THR A 346 -7.84 -29.72 16.37
C THR A 346 -6.88 -29.29 17.48
N ALA A 347 -7.06 -29.83 18.68
CA ALA A 347 -6.12 -29.61 19.78
C ALA A 347 -4.68 -30.10 19.46
N LEU A 348 -4.54 -31.07 18.55
CA LEU A 348 -3.23 -31.57 18.11
C LEU A 348 -2.47 -30.55 17.27
N GLU A 349 -3.15 -29.84 16.38
CA GLU A 349 -2.57 -28.75 15.59
C GLU A 349 -2.10 -27.61 16.51
N ILE A 350 -2.92 -27.21 17.48
CA ILE A 350 -2.53 -26.19 18.47
C ILE A 350 -1.30 -26.64 19.27
N ARG A 351 -1.28 -27.90 19.73
CA ARG A 351 -0.15 -28.46 20.47
C ARG A 351 1.15 -28.45 19.66
N GLN A 352 1.06 -28.68 18.35
CA GLN A 352 2.20 -28.60 17.43
C GLN A 352 2.79 -27.19 17.41
N VAL A 353 1.95 -26.16 17.24
CA VAL A 353 2.38 -24.75 17.28
C VAL A 353 3.02 -24.40 18.64
N MET A 354 2.45 -24.85 19.75
CA MET A 354 3.03 -24.65 21.09
C MET A 354 4.41 -25.31 21.24
N HIS A 355 4.62 -26.48 20.64
CA HIS A 355 5.91 -27.16 20.66
C HIS A 355 6.97 -26.40 19.84
N GLU A 356 6.58 -25.84 18.70
CA GLU A 356 7.45 -25.01 17.87
C GLU A 356 7.87 -23.74 18.59
N LEU A 357 6.91 -23.04 19.21
CA LEU A 357 7.17 -21.88 20.06
C LEU A 357 8.18 -22.21 21.15
N LYS A 358 7.94 -23.29 21.91
CA LYS A 358 8.86 -23.77 22.95
C LYS A 358 10.26 -23.99 22.39
N THR A 359 10.37 -24.72 21.27
CA THR A 359 11.66 -25.08 20.68
C THR A 359 12.43 -23.84 20.22
N ALA A 360 11.75 -22.90 19.54
CA ALA A 360 12.37 -21.66 19.07
C ALA A 360 12.77 -20.74 20.24
N CYS A 361 11.93 -20.61 21.26
CA CYS A 361 12.26 -19.87 22.49
C CYS A 361 13.51 -20.45 23.18
N GLN A 362 13.58 -21.78 23.32
CA GLN A 362 14.74 -22.45 23.92
C GLN A 362 16.03 -22.25 23.13
N GLN A 363 15.94 -22.30 21.79
CA GLN A 363 17.09 -22.10 20.91
C GLN A 363 17.77 -20.75 21.12
N TRP A 364 16.99 -19.69 21.36
CA TRP A 364 17.50 -18.32 21.47
C TRP A 364 17.53 -17.78 22.91
N GLY A 365 17.28 -18.64 23.91
CA GLY A 365 17.27 -18.22 25.32
C GLY A 365 16.14 -17.24 25.66
N ILE A 366 15.06 -17.24 24.88
CA ILE A 366 13.91 -16.37 25.05
C ILE A 366 12.90 -17.03 25.99
N SER A 367 12.37 -16.27 26.94
CA SER A 367 11.30 -16.73 27.83
C SER A 367 9.93 -16.39 27.24
N LEU A 368 9.08 -17.40 27.02
CA LEU A 368 7.66 -17.17 26.73
C LEU A 368 6.95 -16.76 28.03
N CYS A 369 6.57 -15.49 28.15
CA CYS A 369 6.10 -14.87 29.37
C CYS A 369 4.57 -14.86 29.53
N GLY A 370 3.83 -15.03 28.44
CA GLY A 370 2.38 -14.97 28.45
C GLY A 370 1.79 -14.90 27.06
N GLY A 371 0.47 -14.75 26.98
CA GLY A 371 -0.21 -14.70 25.70
C GLY A 371 -1.72 -14.78 25.78
N HIS A 372 -2.34 -14.92 24.60
CA HIS A 372 -3.77 -15.16 24.42
C HIS A 372 -3.96 -16.28 23.39
N THR A 373 -5.03 -17.06 23.51
CA THR A 373 -5.34 -18.13 22.55
C THR A 373 -6.84 -18.14 22.31
N GLU A 374 -7.23 -18.04 21.04
CA GLU A 374 -8.62 -17.92 20.63
C GLU A 374 -8.92 -18.81 19.41
N ILE A 375 -10.11 -19.41 19.41
CA ILE A 375 -10.69 -20.10 18.26
C ILE A 375 -11.83 -19.21 17.75
N THR A 376 -11.75 -18.76 16.50
CA THR A 376 -12.63 -17.73 15.95
C THR A 376 -12.89 -17.92 14.46
N ASP A 377 -14.04 -17.44 13.98
CA ASP A 377 -14.37 -17.37 12.55
C ASP A 377 -13.79 -16.13 11.86
N ALA A 378 -13.15 -15.24 12.63
CA ALA A 378 -12.45 -14.06 12.10
C ALA A 378 -11.20 -14.41 11.27
N VAL A 379 -10.61 -15.58 11.50
CA VAL A 379 -9.46 -16.07 10.73
C VAL A 379 -9.82 -17.36 9.98
N THR A 380 -9.31 -17.51 8.76
CA THR A 380 -9.52 -18.70 7.91
C THR A 380 -8.35 -19.69 7.96
N ARG A 381 -7.28 -19.32 8.67
CA ARG A 381 -6.05 -20.09 8.89
C ARG A 381 -5.44 -19.66 10.23
N PRO A 382 -4.55 -20.45 10.85
CA PRO A 382 -3.84 -20.03 12.05
C PRO A 382 -3.09 -18.71 11.82
N VAL A 383 -3.17 -17.79 12.78
CA VAL A 383 -2.39 -16.55 12.84
C VAL A 383 -1.71 -16.49 14.20
N VAL A 384 -0.40 -16.27 14.20
CA VAL A 384 0.39 -16.11 15.42
C VAL A 384 0.98 -14.72 15.41
N THR A 385 0.53 -13.86 16.33
CA THR A 385 1.19 -12.57 16.57
C THR A 385 2.13 -12.69 17.75
N GLY A 386 3.38 -12.33 17.52
CA GLY A 386 4.41 -12.24 18.54
C GLY A 386 4.60 -10.81 18.98
N MET A 387 4.87 -10.61 20.26
CA MET A 387 5.44 -9.40 20.83
C MET A 387 6.71 -9.80 21.57
N LEU A 388 7.84 -9.21 21.21
CA LEU A 388 9.12 -9.53 21.81
C LEU A 388 9.73 -8.28 22.43
N VAL A 389 10.31 -8.47 23.61
CA VAL A 389 11.06 -7.45 24.35
C VAL A 389 12.50 -7.91 24.48
N GLY A 390 13.42 -7.04 24.08
CA GLY A 390 14.85 -7.18 24.28
C GLY A 390 15.43 -6.10 25.17
N THR A 391 16.68 -6.31 25.58
CA THR A 391 17.43 -5.37 26.43
C THR A 391 18.73 -4.97 25.74
N VAL A 392 19.08 -3.69 25.81
CA VAL A 392 20.37 -3.16 25.37
C VAL A 392 20.81 -2.04 26.30
N SER A 393 22.12 -1.83 26.44
CA SER A 393 22.60 -0.61 27.08
C SER A 393 22.40 0.58 26.16
N LYS A 394 22.13 1.76 26.72
CA LYS A 394 21.87 2.98 25.94
C LYS A 394 23.00 3.31 24.95
N THR A 395 24.25 3.04 25.32
CA THR A 395 25.45 3.27 24.50
C THR A 395 25.61 2.29 23.33
N ASN A 396 24.97 1.12 23.41
CA ASN A 396 25.03 0.07 22.39
C ASN A 396 23.77 0.00 21.53
N LEU A 397 22.76 0.85 21.81
CA LEU A 397 21.58 0.94 20.97
C LEU A 397 21.99 1.40 19.57
N ILE A 398 21.73 0.54 18.58
CA ILE A 398 21.92 0.87 17.17
C ILE A 398 20.64 1.50 16.66
N GLU A 399 20.81 2.67 16.05
CA GLU A 399 19.71 3.50 15.59
C GLU A 399 20.02 4.01 14.18
N LYS A 400 19.07 3.79 13.26
CA LYS A 400 19.26 4.05 11.82
C LYS A 400 19.65 5.51 11.52
N ARG A 401 19.21 6.45 12.35
CA ARG A 401 19.55 7.88 12.28
C ARG A 401 21.06 8.19 12.46
N ASN A 402 21.87 7.24 12.92
CA ASN A 402 23.31 7.39 13.10
C ASN A 402 24.15 7.14 11.82
N ILE A 403 23.50 6.74 10.73
CA ILE A 403 24.07 6.66 9.39
C ILE A 403 24.72 8.00 9.00
N LYS A 404 25.88 7.94 8.34
CA LYS A 404 26.52 9.12 7.74
C LYS A 404 27.00 8.82 6.32
N THR A 405 27.12 9.88 5.51
CA THR A 405 27.77 9.83 4.20
C THR A 405 29.13 9.12 4.28
N GLY A 406 29.36 8.20 3.34
CA GLY A 406 30.56 7.36 3.28
C GLY A 406 30.49 6.06 4.08
N ASP A 407 29.42 5.81 4.84
CA ASP A 407 29.18 4.50 5.42
C ASP A 407 29.01 3.44 4.32
N ARG A 408 29.56 2.25 4.52
CA ARG A 408 29.41 1.10 3.63
C ARG A 408 28.13 0.37 3.96
N VAL A 409 27.41 -0.06 2.93
CA VAL A 409 26.20 -0.87 3.04
C VAL A 409 26.56 -2.32 2.74
N LEU A 410 26.45 -3.16 3.76
CA LEU A 410 26.71 -4.59 3.69
C LEU A 410 25.39 -5.35 3.67
N LEU A 411 25.36 -6.48 2.98
CA LEU A 411 24.26 -7.44 3.00
C LEU A 411 24.81 -8.79 3.42
N THR A 412 24.25 -9.40 4.47
CA THR A 412 24.57 -10.78 4.84
C THR A 412 23.76 -11.76 3.99
N LYS A 413 24.32 -12.96 3.78
CA LYS A 413 23.74 -14.04 2.99
C LYS A 413 23.38 -13.60 1.56
N SER A 414 22.11 -13.63 1.18
CA SER A 414 21.63 -13.37 -0.18
C SER A 414 20.20 -12.82 -0.16
N VAL A 415 19.68 -12.35 -1.28
CA VAL A 415 18.27 -11.92 -1.35
C VAL A 415 17.31 -13.13 -1.33
N ALA A 416 16.07 -12.89 -0.89
CA ALA A 416 14.96 -13.84 -0.96
C ALA A 416 15.19 -15.22 -0.29
N VAL A 417 15.93 -15.25 0.83
CA VAL A 417 16.23 -16.49 1.57
C VAL A 417 14.94 -17.16 2.05
N GLU A 418 14.09 -16.42 2.77
CA GLU A 418 12.79 -16.92 3.23
C GLU A 418 11.85 -17.23 2.06
N GLY A 419 11.69 -16.32 1.10
CA GLY A 419 10.79 -16.52 -0.04
C GLY A 419 11.10 -17.78 -0.82
N THR A 420 12.39 -18.11 -0.97
CA THR A 420 12.83 -19.38 -1.59
C THR A 420 12.36 -20.60 -0.80
N ALA A 421 12.46 -20.56 0.53
CA ALA A 421 12.01 -21.65 1.39
C ALA A 421 10.47 -21.80 1.37
N ILE A 422 9.73 -20.70 1.45
CA ILE A 422 8.26 -20.70 1.44
C ILE A 422 7.74 -21.22 0.11
N ILE A 423 8.24 -20.69 -1.02
CA ILE A 423 7.80 -21.12 -2.35
C ILE A 423 8.06 -22.63 -2.54
N ALA A 424 9.20 -23.14 -2.09
CA ALA A 424 9.50 -24.57 -2.20
C ALA A 424 8.66 -25.45 -1.24
N GLY A 425 8.26 -24.91 -0.08
CA GLY A 425 7.34 -25.57 0.85
C GLY A 425 5.93 -25.66 0.26
N GLU A 426 5.35 -24.49 -0.05
CA GLU A 426 3.95 -24.32 -0.41
C GLU A 426 3.65 -24.70 -1.88
N MET A 427 4.61 -24.54 -2.80
CA MET A 427 4.41 -24.71 -4.25
C MET A 427 5.26 -25.84 -4.85
N GLY A 428 5.72 -26.79 -4.02
CA GLY A 428 6.60 -27.89 -4.45
C GLY A 428 6.05 -28.70 -5.63
N ASP A 429 4.74 -28.98 -5.65
CA ASP A 429 4.11 -29.72 -6.75
C ASP A 429 4.12 -28.93 -8.07
N ARG A 430 3.90 -27.61 -8.01
CA ARG A 430 3.98 -26.74 -9.18
C ARG A 430 5.41 -26.63 -9.70
N LEU A 431 6.39 -26.46 -8.80
CA LEU A 431 7.80 -26.45 -9.16
C LEU A 431 8.20 -27.77 -9.86
N ARG A 432 7.73 -28.91 -9.35
CA ARG A 432 7.94 -30.22 -9.98
C ARG A 432 7.30 -30.27 -11.38
N GLY A 433 6.07 -29.78 -11.52
CA GLY A 433 5.38 -29.68 -12.82
C GLY A 433 6.09 -28.77 -13.83
N LEU A 434 6.83 -27.76 -13.35
CA LEU A 434 7.67 -26.89 -14.17
C LEU A 434 9.07 -27.48 -14.45
N GLY A 435 9.40 -28.65 -13.90
CA GLY A 435 10.64 -29.38 -14.18
C GLY A 435 11.73 -29.28 -13.12
N LEU A 436 11.45 -28.74 -11.93
CA LEU A 436 12.38 -28.75 -10.81
C LEU A 436 12.47 -30.17 -10.21
N LYS A 437 13.68 -30.68 -9.97
CA LYS A 437 13.87 -32.01 -9.37
C LYS A 437 13.64 -31.97 -7.86
N ASP A 438 13.20 -33.07 -7.26
CA ASP A 438 12.92 -33.14 -5.82
C ASP A 438 14.13 -32.73 -4.96
N GLY A 439 15.33 -33.18 -5.31
CA GLY A 439 16.55 -32.77 -4.60
C GLY A 439 16.89 -31.27 -4.71
N GLU A 440 16.36 -30.55 -5.71
CA GLU A 440 16.49 -29.08 -5.80
C GLU A 440 15.43 -28.38 -4.94
N ILE A 441 14.20 -28.90 -4.94
CA ILE A 441 13.11 -28.42 -4.06
C ILE A 441 13.53 -28.57 -2.59
N ASP A 442 14.14 -29.69 -2.22
CA ASP A 442 14.60 -29.92 -0.85
C ASP A 442 15.74 -28.99 -0.44
N ARG A 443 16.64 -28.63 -1.36
CA ARG A 443 17.67 -27.59 -1.11
C ARG A 443 17.04 -26.22 -0.89
N CYS A 444 16.00 -25.87 -1.65
CA CYS A 444 15.27 -24.61 -1.46
C CYS A 444 14.56 -24.60 -0.09
N ARG A 445 13.89 -25.69 0.29
CA ARG A 445 13.27 -25.84 1.63
C ARG A 445 14.27 -25.70 2.77
N ALA A 446 15.49 -26.21 2.58
CA ALA A 446 16.56 -26.11 3.57
C ALA A 446 16.99 -24.67 3.86
N PHE A 447 16.64 -23.68 3.01
CA PHE A 447 16.93 -22.26 3.30
C PHE A 447 16.23 -21.76 4.55
N ARG A 448 15.19 -22.47 5.02
CA ARG A 448 14.55 -22.21 6.30
C ARG A 448 15.53 -22.14 7.47
N SER A 449 16.62 -22.92 7.45
CA SER A 449 17.64 -22.87 8.51
C SER A 449 18.51 -21.61 8.47
N LYS A 450 18.41 -20.78 7.42
CA LYS A 450 19.19 -19.55 7.21
C LYS A 450 18.44 -18.27 7.58
N ILE A 451 17.17 -18.38 8.01
CA ILE A 451 16.27 -17.24 8.27
C ILE A 451 16.67 -16.42 9.51
N GLY A 452 17.37 -17.02 10.47
CA GLY A 452 17.87 -16.28 11.63
C GLY A 452 19.03 -15.37 11.27
N ILE A 453 18.99 -14.12 11.76
CA ILE A 453 20.08 -13.15 11.59
C ILE A 453 20.79 -12.77 12.91
N ILE A 454 20.42 -13.42 14.01
CA ILE A 454 20.85 -13.04 15.36
C ILE A 454 22.38 -13.10 15.50
N ASP A 455 23.04 -14.10 14.90
CA ASP A 455 24.49 -14.26 15.01
C ASP A 455 25.26 -13.13 14.32
N GLU A 456 24.93 -12.80 13.06
CA GLU A 456 25.54 -11.67 12.37
C GLU A 456 25.19 -10.32 13.01
N ALA A 457 23.96 -10.17 13.51
CA ALA A 457 23.54 -8.96 14.22
C ALA A 457 24.31 -8.76 15.53
N GLN A 458 24.60 -9.84 16.28
CA GLN A 458 25.44 -9.76 17.48
C GLN A 458 26.89 -9.40 17.16
N ILE A 459 27.46 -9.94 16.08
CA ILE A 459 28.81 -9.60 15.63
C ILE A 459 28.89 -8.11 15.25
N ALA A 460 27.89 -7.62 14.52
CA ALA A 460 27.77 -6.22 14.15
C ALA A 460 27.53 -5.32 15.37
N GLY A 461 26.63 -5.70 16.27
CA GLY A 461 26.30 -4.97 17.50
C GLY A 461 27.50 -4.76 18.44
N ARG A 462 28.47 -5.68 18.43
CA ARG A 462 29.72 -5.57 19.20
C ARG A 462 30.83 -4.79 18.50
N SER A 463 30.58 -4.29 17.29
CA SER A 463 31.59 -3.63 16.46
C SER A 463 31.42 -2.11 16.47
N PRO A 464 32.26 -1.35 17.20
CA PRO A 464 32.20 0.10 17.18
C PRO A 464 32.35 0.63 15.75
N GLY A 465 31.37 1.42 15.31
CA GLY A 465 31.32 1.97 13.95
C GLY A 465 30.26 1.35 13.05
N VAL A 466 29.51 0.35 13.52
CA VAL A 466 28.19 0.05 12.94
C VAL A 466 27.25 1.22 13.26
N SER A 467 26.56 1.71 12.23
CA SER A 467 25.69 2.89 12.32
C SER A 467 24.22 2.56 12.15
N ALA A 468 23.88 1.46 11.48
CA ALA A 468 22.51 0.96 11.39
C ALA A 468 22.51 -0.53 11.05
N MET A 469 21.43 -1.22 11.43
CA MET A 469 21.07 -2.51 10.87
C MET A 469 19.58 -2.50 10.52
N HIS A 470 19.20 -3.32 9.54
CA HIS A 470 17.81 -3.50 9.12
C HIS A 470 17.68 -4.86 8.45
N ASP A 471 16.71 -5.66 8.87
CA ASP A 471 16.48 -6.97 8.28
C ASP A 471 15.70 -6.84 6.97
N VAL A 472 15.94 -7.78 6.06
CA VAL A 472 15.27 -7.79 4.76
C VAL A 472 14.02 -8.65 4.89
N THR A 473 12.82 -8.06 5.05
CA THR A 473 11.55 -8.78 5.24
C THR A 473 10.65 -8.66 4.00
N GLU A 474 9.37 -8.29 4.19
CA GLU A 474 8.38 -8.12 3.13
C GLU A 474 8.74 -6.96 2.20
N GLY A 475 8.60 -7.18 0.90
CA GLY A 475 9.06 -6.30 -0.19
C GLY A 475 10.53 -6.53 -0.59
N GLY A 476 11.21 -7.48 0.08
CA GLY A 476 12.57 -7.90 -0.24
C GLY A 476 13.60 -6.80 -0.05
N LEU A 477 14.74 -6.96 -0.73
CA LEU A 477 15.87 -6.01 -0.65
C LEU A 477 15.50 -4.62 -1.18
N ALA A 478 14.61 -4.56 -2.18
CA ALA A 478 14.17 -3.30 -2.78
C ALA A 478 13.52 -2.37 -1.75
N THR A 479 12.53 -2.90 -1.01
CA THR A 479 11.81 -2.16 0.02
C THR A 479 12.69 -1.91 1.26
N ALA A 480 13.45 -2.91 1.71
CA ALA A 480 14.31 -2.78 2.90
C ALA A 480 15.36 -1.65 2.74
N LEU A 481 15.92 -1.46 1.54
CA LEU A 481 16.84 -0.34 1.29
C LEU A 481 16.13 1.01 1.25
N GLU A 482 14.93 1.08 0.67
CA GLU A 482 14.12 2.31 0.70
C GLU A 482 13.75 2.69 2.14
N GLU A 483 13.33 1.72 2.96
CA GLU A 483 13.04 1.88 4.39
C GLU A 483 14.27 2.34 5.18
N LEU A 484 15.44 1.74 4.93
CA LEU A 484 16.72 2.14 5.53
C LEU A 484 17.13 3.56 5.12
N SER A 485 16.89 3.94 3.85
CA SER A 485 17.16 5.28 3.35
C SER A 485 16.26 6.33 4.00
N ILE A 486 14.96 6.03 4.15
CA ILE A 486 13.96 6.92 4.76
C ILE A 486 14.26 7.13 6.24
N SER A 487 14.38 6.04 7.02
CA SER A 487 14.69 6.08 8.46
C SER A 487 16.06 6.71 8.75
N GLY A 488 17.06 6.37 7.92
CA GLY A 488 18.41 6.93 7.99
C GLY A 488 18.55 8.37 7.50
N ARG A 489 17.57 8.90 6.75
CA ARG A 489 17.56 10.26 6.16
C ARG A 489 18.75 10.55 5.24
N HIS A 490 19.23 9.53 4.56
CA HIS A 490 20.27 9.65 3.54
C HIS A 490 19.87 8.87 2.29
N LYS A 491 20.30 9.36 1.13
CA LYS A 491 20.27 8.55 -0.08
C LYS A 491 21.27 7.41 0.04
N ILE A 492 21.02 6.31 -0.66
CA ILE A 492 21.93 5.15 -0.69
C ILE A 492 22.23 4.81 -2.14
N ARG A 493 23.52 4.68 -2.46
CA ARG A 493 23.97 4.18 -3.76
C ARG A 493 24.21 2.69 -3.69
N ILE A 494 23.61 1.94 -4.61
CA ILE A 494 23.71 0.49 -4.68
C ILE A 494 24.32 0.07 -6.01
N ASN A 495 25.31 -0.81 -5.94
CA ASN A 495 25.82 -1.53 -7.09
C ASN A 495 25.04 -2.84 -7.27
N MET A 496 24.18 -2.87 -8.28
CA MET A 496 23.35 -4.02 -8.64
C MET A 496 24.18 -5.28 -8.87
N ASP A 497 25.39 -5.14 -9.44
CA ASP A 497 26.24 -6.27 -9.79
C ASP A 497 26.86 -6.96 -8.55
N ASN A 498 26.80 -6.30 -7.39
CA ASN A 498 27.32 -6.83 -6.13
C ASN A 498 26.25 -7.51 -5.29
N ILE A 499 24.98 -7.50 -5.69
CA ILE A 499 23.89 -8.10 -4.92
C ILE A 499 23.94 -9.62 -5.08
N PRO A 500 24.23 -10.40 -4.03
CA PRO A 500 24.26 -11.85 -4.12
C PRO A 500 22.85 -12.44 -4.28
N ILE A 501 22.70 -13.36 -5.24
CA ILE A 501 21.49 -14.17 -5.45
C ILE A 501 21.92 -15.65 -5.42
N TYR A 502 21.26 -16.49 -4.63
CA TYR A 502 21.53 -17.93 -4.64
C TYR A 502 21.05 -18.56 -5.95
N PRO A 503 21.77 -19.57 -6.51
CA PRO A 503 21.37 -20.22 -7.76
C PRO A 503 19.97 -20.86 -7.68
N GLU A 504 19.61 -21.44 -6.54
CA GLU A 504 18.27 -21.97 -6.28
C GLU A 504 17.19 -20.88 -6.41
N THR A 505 17.42 -19.74 -5.78
CA THR A 505 16.52 -18.57 -5.81
C THR A 505 16.35 -18.06 -7.24
N GLU A 506 17.46 -17.84 -7.95
CA GLU A 506 17.42 -17.37 -9.33
C GLU A 506 16.60 -18.31 -10.23
N LYS A 507 16.82 -19.63 -10.08
CA LYS A 507 16.11 -20.65 -10.85
C LYS A 507 14.60 -20.64 -10.60
N ILE A 508 14.16 -20.59 -9.33
CA ILE A 508 12.72 -20.56 -9.03
C ILE A 508 12.07 -19.25 -9.49
N CYS A 509 12.79 -18.12 -9.36
CA CYS A 509 12.29 -16.82 -9.77
C CYS A 509 12.05 -16.77 -11.28
N GLN A 510 13.01 -17.26 -12.08
CA GLN A 510 12.86 -17.38 -13.53
C GLN A 510 11.70 -18.29 -13.94
N MET A 511 11.50 -19.42 -13.26
CA MET A 511 10.43 -20.36 -13.59
C MET A 511 9.04 -19.86 -13.23
N LEU A 512 8.94 -18.95 -12.28
CA LEU A 512 7.68 -18.41 -11.77
C LEU A 512 7.37 -16.98 -12.27
N ASP A 513 8.29 -16.37 -13.02
CA ASP A 513 8.20 -14.99 -13.50
C ASP A 513 7.99 -14.00 -12.33
N ILE A 514 8.87 -14.11 -11.34
CA ILE A 514 8.93 -13.25 -10.15
C ILE A 514 10.33 -12.67 -9.98
N GLU A 515 10.44 -11.51 -9.33
CA GLU A 515 11.72 -10.82 -9.16
C GLU A 515 12.33 -11.00 -7.76
N PRO A 516 13.61 -11.43 -7.65
CA PRO A 516 14.22 -11.77 -6.37
C PRO A 516 14.41 -10.56 -5.44
N LEU A 517 14.48 -9.34 -5.99
CA LEU A 517 14.63 -8.13 -5.18
C LEU A 517 13.35 -7.69 -4.47
N GLY A 518 12.19 -8.12 -4.96
CA GLY A 518 10.87 -7.82 -4.38
C GLY A 518 10.26 -8.98 -3.59
N LEU A 519 11.00 -10.09 -3.47
CA LEU A 519 10.56 -11.31 -2.80
C LEU A 519 10.99 -11.29 -1.33
N ILE A 520 10.07 -11.68 -0.43
CA ILE A 520 10.28 -11.72 1.02
C ILE A 520 11.63 -12.32 1.40
N GLY A 521 12.40 -11.56 2.18
CA GLY A 521 13.85 -11.75 2.27
C GLY A 521 14.40 -12.34 3.57
N SER A 522 13.57 -12.65 4.59
CA SER A 522 14.09 -12.86 5.95
C SER A 522 15.20 -13.91 5.98
N GLY A 523 16.21 -13.66 6.80
CA GLY A 523 17.49 -14.37 6.74
C GLY A 523 18.66 -13.52 6.31
N SER A 524 18.42 -12.31 5.84
CA SER A 524 19.48 -11.39 5.44
C SER A 524 19.40 -10.07 6.20
N LEU A 525 20.56 -9.53 6.53
CA LEU A 525 20.71 -8.32 7.33
C LEU A 525 21.47 -7.27 6.51
N LEU A 526 20.86 -6.09 6.38
CA LEU A 526 21.56 -4.88 5.95
C LEU A 526 22.32 -4.29 7.13
N ILE A 527 23.58 -3.95 6.91
CA ILE A 527 24.44 -3.32 7.92
C ILE A 527 25.09 -2.08 7.30
N CYS A 528 24.81 -0.91 7.88
CA CYS A 528 25.59 0.30 7.60
C CYS A 528 26.74 0.40 8.60
N CYS A 529 27.94 0.65 8.10
CA CYS A 529 29.11 0.80 8.96
C CYS A 529 30.13 1.80 8.41
N ARG A 530 30.98 2.35 9.29
CA ARG A 530 32.08 3.23 8.86
C ARG A 530 32.99 2.48 7.89
N GLU A 531 33.43 3.15 6.82
CA GLU A 531 34.33 2.56 5.83
C GLU A 531 35.56 1.87 6.46
N LYS A 532 36.17 2.52 7.47
CA LYS A 532 37.38 2.02 8.15
C LYS A 532 37.20 0.66 8.82
N ILE A 533 35.99 0.30 9.26
CA ILE A 533 35.73 -0.96 9.97
C ILE A 533 35.09 -2.03 9.08
N SER A 534 34.59 -1.66 7.90
CA SER A 534 33.89 -2.56 6.97
C SER A 534 34.61 -3.89 6.72
N LYS A 535 35.89 -3.85 6.32
CA LYS A 535 36.69 -5.06 6.04
C LYS A 535 36.84 -5.98 7.27
N LYS A 536 37.07 -5.39 8.45
CA LYS A 536 37.22 -6.14 9.70
C LYS A 536 35.90 -6.78 10.12
N LEU A 537 34.80 -6.04 9.98
CA LEU A 537 33.45 -6.53 10.27
C LEU A 537 33.08 -7.69 9.35
N MET A 538 33.27 -7.53 8.03
CA MET A 538 33.03 -8.60 7.07
C MET A 538 33.84 -9.86 7.38
N ALA A 539 35.13 -9.72 7.71
CA ALA A 539 35.95 -10.86 8.10
C ALA A 539 35.44 -11.57 9.37
N GLY A 540 34.88 -10.83 10.32
CA GLY A 540 34.26 -11.39 11.53
C GLY A 540 33.00 -12.20 11.22
N ILE A 541 32.15 -11.69 10.32
CA ILE A 541 30.92 -12.37 9.86
C ILE A 541 31.28 -13.64 9.07
N ILE A 542 32.25 -13.57 8.16
CA ILE A 542 32.75 -14.72 7.39
C ILE A 542 33.33 -15.79 8.32
N LYS A 543 34.06 -15.41 9.36
CA LYS A 543 34.61 -16.34 10.35
C LYS A 543 33.51 -17.10 11.11
N ALA A 544 32.32 -16.52 11.25
CA ALA A 544 31.16 -17.17 11.83
C ALA A 544 30.42 -18.10 10.84
N GLY A 545 30.92 -18.24 9.61
CA GLY A 545 30.31 -19.08 8.57
C GLY A 545 29.15 -18.42 7.83
N ILE A 546 29.08 -17.08 7.87
CA ILE A 546 28.00 -16.30 7.26
C ILE A 546 28.57 -15.52 6.07
N ASP A 547 27.95 -15.67 4.91
CA ASP A 547 28.31 -14.88 3.72
C ASP A 547 27.98 -13.40 3.93
N VAL A 548 28.79 -12.50 3.37
CA VAL A 548 28.53 -11.06 3.42
C VAL A 548 29.16 -10.35 2.23
N ALA A 549 28.41 -9.43 1.62
CA ALA A 549 28.84 -8.61 0.49
C ALA A 549 28.70 -7.12 0.80
N CYS A 550 29.62 -6.30 0.28
CA CYS A 550 29.46 -4.85 0.27
C CYS A 550 28.72 -4.45 -1.01
N ILE A 551 27.45 -4.08 -0.87
CA ILE A 551 26.55 -3.82 -2.00
C ILE A 551 26.46 -2.34 -2.36
N GLY A 552 26.93 -1.45 -1.49
CA GLY A 552 26.78 -0.01 -1.73
C GLY A 552 27.42 0.89 -0.68
N GLU A 553 27.03 2.15 -0.74
CA GLU A 553 27.48 3.21 0.15
C GLU A 553 26.38 4.24 0.41
N VAL A 554 26.45 4.85 1.60
CA VAL A 554 25.55 5.93 2.00
C VAL A 554 26.03 7.24 1.41
N MET A 555 25.11 7.96 0.80
CA MET A 555 25.36 9.22 0.10
C MET A 555 24.99 10.43 0.96
N GLU A 556 24.72 11.57 0.35
CA GLU A 556 24.27 12.78 1.03
C GLU A 556 22.89 12.61 1.69
N LYS A 557 22.53 13.59 2.55
CA LYS A 557 21.20 13.65 3.17
C LYS A 557 20.10 13.68 2.12
N GLY A 558 19.01 12.96 2.38
CA GLY A 558 17.88 12.82 1.47
C GLY A 558 17.17 11.48 1.70
N ALA A 559 16.32 11.08 0.77
CA ALA A 559 15.73 9.75 0.74
C ALA A 559 15.70 9.23 -0.70
N GLY A 560 15.88 7.93 -0.87
CA GLY A 560 15.84 7.25 -2.16
C GLY A 560 17.13 6.48 -2.48
N ILE A 561 17.01 5.62 -3.49
CA ILE A 561 18.07 4.71 -3.93
C ILE A 561 18.62 5.15 -5.29
N GLU A 562 19.94 5.27 -5.37
CA GLU A 562 20.68 5.47 -6.62
C GLU A 562 21.27 4.12 -7.05
N ALA A 563 20.68 3.47 -8.06
CA ALA A 563 21.17 2.19 -8.55
C ALA A 563 22.18 2.38 -9.68
N VAL A 564 23.24 1.57 -9.65
CA VAL A 564 24.26 1.48 -10.71
C VAL A 564 24.42 0.02 -11.11
N SER A 565 24.47 -0.26 -12.41
CA SER A 565 24.85 -1.58 -12.95
C SER A 565 25.86 -1.38 -14.07
N ARG A 566 26.93 -2.16 -14.04
CA ARG A 566 28.07 -2.12 -14.98
C ARG A 566 28.62 -0.70 -15.17
N GLY A 567 28.67 0.05 -14.07
CA GLY A 567 29.14 1.44 -14.03
C GLY A 567 28.18 2.49 -14.62
N LYS A 568 26.94 2.12 -14.99
CA LYS A 568 25.93 3.05 -15.54
C LYS A 568 24.72 3.19 -14.61
N PRO A 569 24.03 4.35 -14.61
CA PRO A 569 22.77 4.51 -13.89
C PRO A 569 21.76 3.42 -14.27
N ALA A 570 21.15 2.80 -13.27
CA ALA A 570 20.11 1.80 -13.41
C ALA A 570 18.84 2.26 -12.69
N LYS A 571 17.70 1.67 -13.05
CA LYS A 571 16.43 1.91 -12.35
C LYS A 571 16.37 1.00 -11.12
N TRP A 572 16.16 1.57 -9.94
CA TRP A 572 15.81 0.78 -8.75
C TRP A 572 14.38 0.25 -8.90
N PRO A 573 14.14 -1.07 -8.76
CA PRO A 573 12.79 -1.62 -8.87
C PRO A 573 11.94 -1.20 -7.67
N LYS A 574 10.62 -1.10 -7.90
CA LYS A 574 9.63 -0.81 -6.87
C LYS A 574 8.51 -1.82 -6.96
N PHE A 575 8.07 -2.31 -5.80
CA PHE A 575 7.05 -3.33 -5.68
C PHE A 575 5.92 -2.77 -4.81
N GLU A 576 4.72 -2.65 -5.38
CA GLU A 576 3.52 -2.25 -4.61
C GLU A 576 3.10 -3.33 -3.60
N VAL A 577 3.42 -4.59 -3.90
CA VAL A 577 3.12 -5.78 -3.12
C VAL A 577 4.33 -6.71 -3.21
N ASP A 578 4.63 -7.44 -2.13
CA ASP A 578 5.65 -8.48 -2.16
C ASP A 578 5.38 -9.50 -3.28
N GLU A 579 6.43 -9.93 -3.96
CA GLU A 579 6.34 -10.88 -5.06
C GLU A 579 5.69 -12.21 -4.63
N ILE A 580 5.85 -12.66 -3.39
CA ILE A 580 5.18 -13.86 -2.88
C ILE A 580 3.68 -13.67 -2.74
N ALA A 581 3.24 -12.50 -2.27
CA ALA A 581 1.83 -12.18 -2.12
C ALA A 581 1.17 -12.01 -3.50
N ARG A 582 1.87 -11.38 -4.46
CA ARG A 582 1.47 -11.33 -5.86
C ARG A 582 1.30 -12.76 -6.42
N LEU A 583 2.29 -13.62 -6.23
CA LEU A 583 2.28 -15.00 -6.71
C LEU A 583 1.10 -15.82 -6.14
N PHE A 584 0.88 -15.77 -4.83
CA PHE A 584 -0.23 -16.48 -4.18
C PHE A 584 -1.61 -15.95 -4.56
N SER A 585 -1.73 -14.65 -4.85
CA SER A 585 -2.99 -14.09 -5.36
C SER A 585 -3.35 -14.67 -6.73
N LEU A 586 -2.35 -14.85 -7.61
CA LEU A 586 -2.53 -15.46 -8.93
C LEU A 586 -2.88 -16.95 -8.83
N GLU A 587 -2.37 -17.67 -7.83
CA GLU A 587 -2.75 -19.07 -7.60
C GLU A 587 -4.21 -19.22 -7.18
N LYS A 588 -4.69 -18.40 -6.24
CA LYS A 588 -6.09 -18.42 -5.81
C LYS A 588 -7.06 -18.06 -6.94
N ALA A 589 -6.61 -17.27 -7.91
CA ALA A 589 -7.38 -16.89 -9.09
C ALA A 589 -7.44 -17.99 -10.17
N ARG A 590 -6.61 -19.04 -10.10
CA ARG A 590 -6.71 -20.19 -11.01
C ARG A 590 -7.87 -21.08 -10.54
N PRO A 591 -8.83 -21.42 -11.40
CA PRO A 591 -9.88 -22.36 -11.03
C PRO A 591 -9.21 -23.66 -10.58
N TYR A 592 -9.55 -24.12 -9.37
CA TYR A 592 -9.04 -25.36 -8.80
C TYR A 592 -9.22 -26.49 -9.82
N ALA A 593 -8.12 -26.95 -10.41
CA ALA A 593 -8.08 -28.28 -10.98
C ALA A 593 -8.28 -29.23 -9.80
N VAL A 594 -9.45 -29.87 -9.76
CA VAL A 594 -9.81 -30.88 -8.78
C VAL A 594 -8.65 -31.87 -8.69
N LYS A 595 -8.01 -31.96 -7.51
CA LYS A 595 -7.15 -33.10 -7.18
C LYS A 595 -8.06 -34.34 -7.22
N LEU A 596 -7.94 -35.13 -8.29
CA LEU A 596 -8.48 -36.49 -8.36
C LEU A 596 -7.57 -37.44 -7.58
#